data_AF-A0A9P0CT64-F1
#
_entry.id   AF-A0A9P0CT64-F1
#
_cell.length_a   1.000
_cell.length_b   1.000
_cell.length_c   1.000
_cell.angle_alpha   90.00
_cell.angle_beta   90.00
_cell.angle_gamma   90.00
#
_symmetry.space_group_name_H-M   'P 1'
#
loop_
_entity.id
_entity.type
_entity.pdbx_description
1 polymer ?
#
loop_
_entity_poly.entity_id
_entity_poly.type
_entity_poly.pdbx_seq_one_letter_code
_entity_poly.pdbx_strand_id
1 'polypeptide(L)'
;MLVDVVRQESGTTNDGNVARHFFSEPALLANITGIDETLIRRFSVILQGISCGYDLNPEAFKKYALDSARLFVNLYPWFKMPSSVHKILIHGADVINSLILPIGQLSEEALEARHKECRYYRQYNS
;
A
#
# COMPACT_ATOMS: atom_id res chain seq x y z
N MET A 1 -15.28 -6.15 -8.77
CA MET A 1 -14.56 -5.40 -7.73
C MET A 1 -15.27 -4.07 -7.54
N LEU A 2 -15.55 -3.66 -6.29
CA LEU A 2 -16.14 -2.34 -5.98
C LEU A 2 -15.03 -1.45 -5.45
N VAL A 3 -14.72 -0.37 -6.16
CA VAL A 3 -13.69 0.61 -5.78
C VAL A 3 -14.39 1.90 -5.38
N ASP A 4 -13.95 2.49 -4.28
CA ASP A 4 -14.42 3.78 -3.78
C ASP A 4 -15.94 3.86 -3.50
N VAL A 5 -16.55 2.75 -3.08
CA VAL A 5 -17.96 2.73 -2.66
C VAL A 5 -18.02 3.03 -1.16
N VAL A 6 -18.82 4.01 -0.77
CA VAL A 6 -19.00 4.39 0.64
C VAL A 6 -19.71 3.26 1.40
N ARG A 7 -19.13 2.83 2.53
CA ARG A 7 -19.78 1.92 3.48
C ARG A 7 -20.23 2.74 4.69
N GLN A 8 -21.50 2.66 5.04
CA GLN A 8 -22.01 3.27 6.28
C GLN A 8 -21.17 2.77 7.46
N GLU A 9 -20.60 3.73 8.22
CA GLU A 9 -19.81 3.54 9.45
C GLU A 9 -18.39 2.93 9.30
N SER A 10 -17.86 2.70 8.09
CA SER A 10 -16.57 1.99 7.89
C SER A 10 -15.62 2.61 6.86
N GLY A 11 -15.93 3.79 6.29
CA GLY A 11 -15.10 4.43 5.25
C GLY A 11 -15.50 4.00 3.83
N THR A 12 -14.52 3.69 2.97
CA THR A 12 -14.76 3.24 1.58
C THR A 12 -14.47 1.74 1.43
N THR A 13 -14.89 1.12 0.32
CA THR A 13 -14.59 -0.29 0.01
C THR A 13 -13.11 -0.58 -0.28
N ASN A 14 -12.21 0.40 -0.16
CA ASN A 14 -10.79 0.24 -0.47
C ASN A 14 -10.04 -0.46 0.68
N ASP A 15 -10.37 -1.72 0.93
CA ASP A 15 -9.66 -2.58 1.88
C ASP A 15 -8.37 -3.16 1.27
N GLY A 16 -7.54 -3.83 2.09
CA GLY A 16 -6.30 -4.45 1.63
C GLY A 16 -6.50 -5.50 0.53
N ASN A 17 -7.69 -6.12 0.46
CA ASN A 17 -8.03 -7.11 -0.56
C ASN A 17 -8.34 -6.42 -1.90
N VAL A 18 -9.09 -5.31 -1.85
CA VAL A 18 -9.34 -4.45 -3.01
C VAL A 18 -8.04 -3.82 -3.50
N ALA A 19 -7.15 -3.35 -2.62
CA ALA A 19 -5.84 -2.83 -3.02
C ALA A 19 -4.99 -3.90 -3.73
N ARG A 20 -4.93 -5.13 -3.21
CA ARG A 20 -4.18 -6.23 -3.85
C ARG A 20 -4.72 -6.58 -5.24
N HIS A 21 -6.05 -6.62 -5.41
CA HIS A 21 -6.66 -6.81 -6.73
C HIS A 21 -6.50 -5.61 -7.65
N PHE A 22 -6.54 -4.39 -7.12
CA PHE A 22 -6.35 -3.16 -7.89
C PHE A 22 -4.96 -3.12 -8.55
N PHE A 23 -3.94 -3.61 -7.85
CA PHE A 23 -2.56 -3.65 -8.35
C PHE A 23 -2.18 -4.95 -9.08
N SER A 24 -3.12 -5.89 -9.31
CA SER A 24 -2.82 -7.16 -9.98
C SER A 24 -2.74 -7.05 -11.51
N GLU A 25 -3.43 -6.07 -12.11
CA GLU A 25 -3.45 -5.85 -13.56
C GLU A 25 -3.13 -4.39 -13.92
N PRO A 26 -1.84 -3.97 -13.87
CA PRO A 26 -1.45 -2.58 -14.12
C PRO A 26 -1.91 -2.01 -15.46
N ALA A 27 -1.86 -2.81 -16.53
CA ALA A 27 -2.26 -2.37 -17.88
C ALA A 27 -3.77 -2.08 -17.97
N LEU A 28 -4.60 -2.95 -17.40
CA LEU A 28 -6.04 -2.74 -17.33
C LEU A 28 -6.35 -1.49 -16.49
N LEU A 29 -5.65 -1.33 -15.36
CA LEU A 29 -5.86 -0.19 -14.50
C LEU A 29 -5.45 1.14 -15.16
N ALA A 30 -4.32 1.16 -15.87
CA ALA A 30 -3.87 2.31 -16.63
C ALA A 30 -4.91 2.73 -17.68
N ASN A 31 -5.46 1.74 -18.40
CA ASN A 31 -6.51 1.97 -19.38
C ASN A 31 -7.81 2.53 -18.76
N ILE A 32 -8.22 2.04 -17.59
CA ILE A 32 -9.45 2.49 -16.90
C ILE A 32 -9.27 3.88 -16.28
N THR A 33 -8.14 4.13 -15.61
CA THR A 33 -7.92 5.35 -14.80
C THR A 33 -7.25 6.48 -15.56
N GLY A 34 -6.63 6.18 -16.72
CA GLY A 34 -5.79 7.13 -17.46
C GLY A 34 -4.45 7.42 -16.77
N ILE A 35 -4.09 6.67 -15.73
CA ILE A 35 -2.81 6.80 -15.04
C ILE A 35 -1.75 6.00 -15.80
N ASP A 36 -0.51 6.49 -15.81
CA ASP A 36 0.62 5.82 -16.44
C ASP A 36 0.84 4.41 -15.85
N GLU A 37 0.91 3.41 -16.72
CA GLU A 37 1.09 2.00 -16.33
C GLU A 37 2.40 1.80 -15.56
N THR A 38 3.47 2.49 -15.98
CA THR A 38 4.78 2.35 -15.33
C THR A 38 4.69 2.81 -13.89
N LEU A 39 4.06 3.95 -13.63
CA LEU A 39 3.85 4.46 -12.29
C LEU A 39 3.02 3.49 -11.43
N ILE A 40 1.92 2.96 -11.97
CA ILE A 40 1.09 1.95 -11.30
C ILE A 40 1.93 0.73 -10.91
N ARG A 41 2.69 0.19 -11.86
CA ARG A 41 3.53 -1.00 -11.64
C ARG A 41 4.59 -0.74 -10.58
N ARG A 42 5.20 0.45 -10.57
CA ARG A 42 6.18 0.84 -9.56
C ARG A 42 5.57 0.90 -8.17
N PHE A 43 4.38 1.48 -8.02
CA PHE A 43 3.67 1.45 -6.74
C PHE A 43 3.30 0.04 -6.30
N SER A 44 2.85 -0.82 -7.22
CA SER A 44 2.57 -2.24 -6.93
C SER A 44 3.79 -2.95 -6.33
N VAL A 45 4.97 -2.80 -6.95
CA VAL A 45 6.22 -3.40 -6.46
C VAL A 45 6.63 -2.86 -5.09
N ILE A 46 6.50 -1.54 -4.87
CA ILE A 46 6.84 -0.90 -3.59
C ILE A 46 5.95 -1.43 -2.47
N LEU A 47 4.64 -1.47 -2.70
CA LEU A 47 3.67 -1.94 -1.70
C LEU A 47 3.87 -3.43 -1.40
N GLN A 48 4.08 -4.26 -2.42
CA GLN A 48 4.40 -5.68 -2.25
C GLN A 48 5.68 -5.89 -1.44
N GLY A 49 6.72 -5.10 -1.70
CA GLY A 49 7.96 -5.15 -0.94
C GLY A 49 7.71 -4.88 0.53
N ILE A 50 7.01 -3.79 0.86
CA ILE A 50 6.71 -3.41 2.25
C ILE A 50 5.87 -4.49 2.95
N SER A 51 4.95 -5.14 2.24
CA SER A 51 4.05 -6.16 2.80
C SER A 51 4.59 -7.59 2.78
N CYS A 52 5.78 -7.86 2.20
CA CYS A 52 6.22 -9.25 1.96
C CYS A 52 6.59 -10.03 3.23
N GLY A 53 6.87 -9.34 4.33
CA GLY A 53 7.28 -9.96 5.60
C GLY A 53 8.72 -10.50 5.62
N TYR A 54 9.52 -10.19 4.59
CA TYR A 54 10.95 -10.51 4.49
C TYR A 54 11.81 -9.26 4.52
N ASP A 55 13.10 -9.43 4.82
CA ASP A 55 14.07 -8.34 4.79
C ASP A 55 14.21 -7.77 3.38
N LEU A 56 14.14 -6.45 3.28
CA LEU A 56 14.37 -5.71 2.04
C LEU A 56 15.76 -5.09 2.08
N ASN A 57 16.44 -5.06 0.93
CA ASN A 57 17.67 -4.28 0.79
C ASN A 57 17.31 -2.77 0.81
N PRO A 58 17.74 -2.01 1.85
CA PRO A 58 17.31 -0.62 2.00
C PRO A 58 17.81 0.30 0.88
N GLU A 59 19.03 0.07 0.38
CA GLU A 59 19.62 0.87 -0.70
C GLU A 59 18.92 0.64 -2.04
N ALA A 60 18.63 -0.63 -2.36
CA ALA A 60 17.87 -0.97 -3.56
C ALA A 60 16.45 -0.39 -3.50
N PHE A 61 15.79 -0.50 -2.35
CA PHE A 61 14.47 0.10 -2.12
C PHE A 61 14.51 1.62 -2.26
N LYS A 62 15.48 2.29 -1.63
CA LYS A 62 15.67 3.75 -1.68
C LYS A 62 15.81 4.25 -3.11
N LYS A 63 16.68 3.61 -3.90
CA LYS A 63 16.86 3.95 -5.31
C LYS A 63 15.56 3.80 -6.09
N TYR A 64 14.88 2.66 -5.93
CA TYR A 64 13.64 2.38 -6.64
C TYR A 64 12.50 3.36 -6.24
N ALA A 65 12.42 3.72 -4.96
CA ALA A 65 11.44 4.65 -4.42
C ALA A 65 11.68 6.09 -4.90
N LEU A 66 12.93 6.57 -4.88
CA LEU A 66 13.30 7.90 -5.38
C LEU A 66 13.06 8.05 -6.88
N ASP A 67 13.40 7.02 -7.68
CA ASP A 67 13.12 7.04 -9.12
C ASP A 67 11.61 7.05 -9.39
N SER A 68 10.82 6.38 -8.55
CA SER A 68 9.34 6.44 -8.61
C SER A 68 8.81 7.84 -8.24
N ALA A 69 9.40 8.49 -7.24
CA ALA A 69 9.03 9.85 -6.85
C ALA A 69 9.31 10.87 -7.96
N ARG A 70 10.47 10.74 -8.64
CA ARG A 70 10.83 11.57 -9.80
C ARG A 70 9.83 11.35 -10.94
N LEU A 71 9.51 10.10 -11.25
CA LEU A 71 8.52 9.77 -12.27
C LEU A 71 7.15 10.37 -11.95
N PHE A 72 6.69 10.27 -10.70
CA PHE A 72 5.44 10.86 -10.23
C PHE A 72 5.37 12.37 -10.47
N VAL A 73 6.41 13.10 -10.03
CA VAL A 73 6.47 14.57 -10.16
C VAL A 73 6.53 15.00 -11.63
N ASN A 74 7.23 14.24 -12.47
CA ASN A 74 7.34 14.54 -13.90
C ASN A 74 6.01 14.31 -14.65
N LEU A 75 5.29 13.23 -14.32
CA LEU A 75 4.02 12.89 -14.97
C LEU A 75 2.85 13.74 -14.46
N TYR A 76 2.82 14.04 -13.16
CA TYR A 76 1.69 14.69 -12.49
C TYR A 76 2.14 15.90 -11.65
N PRO A 77 2.80 16.92 -12.26
CA PRO A 77 3.34 18.06 -11.52
C PRO A 77 2.26 18.90 -10.83
N TRP A 78 1.03 18.84 -11.34
CA TRP A 78 -0.14 19.53 -10.79
C TRP A 78 -0.69 18.87 -9.52
N PHE A 79 -0.40 17.60 -9.28
CA PHE A 79 -0.93 16.84 -8.15
C PHE A 79 0.11 16.76 -7.03
N LYS A 80 -0.19 17.40 -5.90
CA LYS A 80 0.70 17.32 -4.73
C LYS A 80 0.74 15.90 -4.20
N MET A 81 1.95 15.37 -4.00
CA MET A 81 2.14 14.03 -3.46
C MET A 81 1.47 13.90 -2.08
N PRO A 82 0.56 12.93 -1.89
CA PRO A 82 -0.08 12.70 -0.60
C PRO A 82 0.95 12.36 0.50
N SER A 83 0.66 12.74 1.74
CA SER A 83 1.58 12.52 2.87
C SER A 83 1.96 11.04 3.07
N SER A 84 1.00 10.12 2.88
CA SER A 84 1.26 8.66 2.94
C SER A 84 2.23 8.21 1.86
N VAL A 85 2.03 8.65 0.62
CA VAL A 85 2.91 8.36 -0.52
C VAL A 85 4.31 8.95 -0.29
N HIS A 86 4.39 10.19 0.19
CA HIS A 86 5.65 10.84 0.50
C HIS A 86 6.45 10.08 1.57
N LYS A 87 5.79 9.68 2.66
CA LYS A 87 6.44 8.87 3.71
C LYS A 87 7.00 7.56 3.14
N ILE A 88 6.26 6.88 2.27
CA ILE A 88 6.73 5.65 1.63
C ILE A 88 7.91 5.91 0.70
N LEU A 89 7.81 6.89 -0.19
CA LEU A 89 8.80 7.09 -1.25
C LEU A 89 10.09 7.77 -0.76
N ILE A 90 10.00 8.68 0.21
CA ILE A 90 11.13 9.48 0.70
C ILE A 90 11.72 8.88 1.98
N HIS A 91 10.87 8.46 2.92
CA HIS A 91 11.30 7.96 4.23
C HIS A 91 11.22 6.45 4.38
N GLY A 92 10.64 5.72 3.42
CA GLY A 92 10.42 4.27 3.54
C GLY A 92 11.72 3.48 3.75
N ALA A 93 12.80 3.87 3.07
CA ALA A 93 14.10 3.24 3.25
C ALA A 93 14.68 3.46 4.66
N ASP A 94 14.52 4.66 5.21
CA ASP A 94 15.00 4.98 6.56
C ASP A 94 14.23 4.16 7.60
N VAL A 95 12.91 4.00 7.39
CA VAL A 95 12.06 3.13 8.23
C VAL A 95 12.53 1.67 8.16
N ILE A 96 12.70 1.13 6.95
CA ILE A 96 13.19 -0.26 6.75
C ILE A 96 14.53 -0.46 7.49
N ASN A 97 15.45 0.50 7.40
CA ASN A 97 16.76 0.41 8.03
C ASN A 97 16.72 0.56 9.56
N SER A 98 15.70 1.23 10.10
CA SER A 98 15.56 1.47 11.55
C SER A 98 14.92 0.31 12.30
N LEU A 99 14.24 -0.60 11.60
CA LEU A 99 13.45 -1.67 12.21
C LEU A 99 14.28 -2.95 12.37
N ILE A 100 14.06 -3.64 13.49
CA ILE A 100 14.70 -4.93 13.79
C ILE A 100 14.03 -6.07 13.02
N LEU A 101 12.75 -5.91 12.68
CA LEU A 101 11.94 -6.90 11.99
C LEU A 101 11.42 -6.34 10.67
N PRO A 102 11.16 -7.19 9.66
CA PRO A 102 10.53 -6.78 8.41
C PRO A 102 9.21 -6.02 8.65
N ILE A 103 9.00 -4.92 7.93
CA ILE A 103 7.78 -4.08 8.07
C ILE A 103 6.51 -4.91 7.94
N GLY A 104 6.45 -5.84 6.98
CA GLY A 104 5.27 -6.68 6.77
C GLY A 104 4.89 -7.53 8.00
N GLN A 105 5.84 -7.85 8.88
CA GLN A 105 5.57 -8.57 10.13
C GLN A 105 5.01 -7.66 11.23
N LEU A 106 5.17 -6.34 11.09
CA LEU A 106 4.63 -5.33 12.01
C LEU A 106 3.26 -4.80 11.55
N SER A 107 2.59 -5.52 10.65
CA SER A 107 1.32 -5.12 10.05
C SER A 107 0.16 -5.11 11.06
N GLU A 108 -0.71 -4.11 10.95
CA GLU A 108 -1.96 -4.01 11.72
C GLU A 108 -3.00 -5.05 11.30
N GLU A 109 -2.86 -5.67 10.12
CA GLU A 109 -3.81 -6.68 9.59
C GLU A 109 -4.06 -7.84 10.59
N ALA A 110 -3.04 -8.22 11.37
CA ALA A 110 -3.18 -9.23 12.41
C ALA A 110 -4.13 -8.80 13.54
N LEU A 111 -4.06 -7.52 13.96
CA LEU A 111 -4.95 -6.95 14.97
C LEU A 111 -6.37 -6.80 14.42
N GLU A 112 -6.53 -6.38 13.16
CA GLU A 112 -7.84 -6.30 12.52
C GLU A 112 -8.53 -7.67 12.44
N ALA A 113 -7.77 -8.73 12.12
CA ALA A 113 -8.25 -10.11 12.15
C ALA A 113 -8.69 -10.52 13.56
N ARG A 114 -7.91 -10.18 14.59
CA ARG A 114 -8.28 -10.40 15.99
C ARG A 114 -9.57 -9.67 16.38
N HIS A 115 -9.75 -8.42 15.97
CA HIS A 115 -10.98 -7.67 16.24
C HIS A 115 -12.22 -8.34 15.62
N LYS A 116 -12.07 -8.92 14.42
CA LYS A 116 -13.15 -9.69 13.78
C LYS A 116 -13.51 -10.94 14.59
N GLU A 117 -12.51 -11.67 15.08
CA GLU A 117 -12.73 -12.83 15.94
C GLU A 117 -13.33 -12.47 17.29
N CYS A 118 -12.88 -11.39 17.93
CA CYS A 118 -13.43 -10.94 19.20
C CYS A 118 -14.94 -10.63 19.07
N ARG A 119 -15.37 -10.00 17.97
CA ARG A 119 -16.80 -9.76 17.70
C ARG A 119 -17.57 -11.07 17.52
N TYR A 120 -16.98 -12.05 16.84
CA TYR A 120 -17.58 -13.37 16.66
C TYR A 120 -17.72 -14.09 18.01
N TYR A 121 -16.64 -14.22 18.79
CA TYR A 121 -16.68 -14.94 20.07
C TYR A 121 -17.60 -14.29 21.08
N ARG A 122 -17.71 -12.95 21.10
CA ARG A 122 -18.64 -12.22 21.96
C ARG A 122 -20.12 -12.57 21.71
N GLN A 123 -20.47 -13.05 20.51
CA GLN A 123 -21.84 -13.49 20.22
C GLN A 123 -22.17 -14.84 20.87
N TYR A 124 -21.15 -15.66 21.15
CA TYR A 124 -21.34 -17.04 21.59
C TYR A 124 -20.74 -17.34 22.97
N ASN A 125 -20.01 -16.38 23.55
CA ASN A 125 -19.35 -16.51 24.85
C ASN A 125 -19.40 -15.16 25.59
N SER A 126 -19.72 -15.21 26.89
CA SER A 126 -19.79 -14.09 27.84
C SER A 126 -18.45 -13.76 28.45
#